data_AF-A0A091PGC9-F1
#
_entry.id   AF-A0A091PGC9-F1
#
_cell.length_a   1.000
_cell.length_b   1.000
_cell.length_c   1.000
_cell.angle_alpha   90.00
_cell.angle_beta   90.00
_cell.angle_gamma   90.00
#
_symmetry.space_group_name_H-M   'P 1'
#
loop_
_entity.id
_entity.type
_entity.pdbx_description
1 polymer ?
#
loop_
_entity_poly.entity_id
_entity_poly.type
_entity_poly.pdbx_seq_one_letter_code
_entity_poly.pdbx_strand_id
1 'polypeptide(L)'
;INCNGFTLSDQRGLQAVGVGIFPNLCQANHDCWPNCTVIFNNGNHEAVRSMFHTQMRIELRALSKISPGDELTVSYVDFLNVSEERRKQLKKQYYFDCTCEHCKKQIKDDLMLAVKEGESKPSAETVKEVTQFSKDTLEKINKARMEGLYHEVVKLCRECLKKQEPVLGDTNIYLLRILSIASEVLSYLQMFEEAADYAKRMVDGYLKIYHPNNAQLGMAVMRAGVTHWHAGLIEAGHGLICKAYAILLITHGPSHPITKDLEVMRVQTEMELRMFQQNEFMYYKMREAALKNQKIQVMPEPSNETSPSLFHKKE
;
A
#
# COMPACT_ATOMS: atom_id res chain seq x y z
N ILE A 1 24.76 -17.44 -3.18
CA ILE A 1 23.28 -17.36 -3.28
C ILE A 1 22.71 -16.53 -2.13
N ASN A 2 22.96 -16.87 -0.86
CA ASN A 2 22.36 -16.20 0.32
C ASN A 2 22.48 -14.66 0.38
N CYS A 3 23.57 -14.08 -0.11
CA CYS A 3 23.78 -12.62 -0.10
C CYS A 3 23.31 -11.90 -1.39
N ASN A 4 22.95 -12.65 -2.43
CA ASN A 4 22.75 -12.13 -3.79
C ASN A 4 21.44 -12.63 -4.44
N GLY A 5 20.63 -13.35 -3.68
CA GLY A 5 19.34 -13.86 -4.13
C GLY A 5 18.27 -12.77 -4.06
N PHE A 6 17.58 -12.55 -5.18
CA PHE A 6 16.41 -11.68 -5.23
C PHE A 6 15.15 -12.52 -5.17
N THR A 7 14.26 -12.22 -4.23
CA THR A 7 12.93 -12.83 -4.18
C THR A 7 12.14 -12.45 -5.43
N LEU A 8 11.60 -13.46 -6.12
CA LEU A 8 10.71 -13.29 -7.26
C LEU A 8 9.26 -13.38 -6.78
N SER A 9 8.43 -12.45 -7.20
CA SER A 9 7.00 -12.43 -6.88
C SER A 9 6.14 -12.96 -8.02
N ASP A 10 4.94 -13.41 -7.69
CA ASP A 10 3.89 -13.66 -8.69
C ASP A 10 3.50 -12.37 -9.43
N GLN A 11 2.73 -12.50 -10.53
CA GLN A 11 2.34 -11.35 -11.37
C GLN A 11 1.57 -10.26 -10.61
N ARG A 12 0.97 -10.61 -9.47
CA ARG A 12 0.19 -9.71 -8.62
C ARG A 12 1.01 -9.10 -7.48
N GLY A 13 2.28 -9.51 -7.31
CA GLY A 13 3.15 -9.06 -6.24
C GLY A 13 2.72 -9.52 -4.85
N LEU A 14 1.89 -10.57 -4.74
CA LEU A 14 1.28 -11.02 -3.49
C LEU A 14 2.11 -12.09 -2.78
N GLN A 15 2.79 -12.94 -3.54
CA GLN A 15 3.51 -14.08 -2.98
C GLN A 15 4.91 -14.19 -3.57
N ALA A 16 5.87 -14.53 -2.72
CA ALA A 16 7.19 -14.95 -3.13
C ALA A 16 7.10 -16.35 -3.76
N VAL A 17 7.43 -16.48 -5.05
CA VAL A 17 7.33 -17.73 -5.82
C VAL A 17 8.69 -18.32 -6.18
N GLY A 18 9.79 -17.59 -5.94
CA GLY A 18 11.12 -18.09 -6.23
C GLY A 18 12.24 -17.15 -5.83
N VAL A 19 13.46 -17.52 -6.21
CA VAL A 19 14.67 -16.72 -6.02
C VAL A 19 15.43 -16.66 -7.34
N GLY A 20 15.79 -15.46 -7.77
CA GLY A 20 16.61 -15.21 -8.97
C GLY A 20 17.98 -14.66 -8.62
N ILE A 21 18.96 -14.87 -9.50
CA ILE A 21 20.29 -14.27 -9.42
C ILE A 21 20.48 -13.34 -10.62
N PHE A 22 20.78 -12.08 -10.34
CA PHE A 22 20.94 -11.04 -11.35
C PHE A 22 22.31 -10.36 -11.18
N PRO A 23 23.39 -10.89 -11.78
CA PRO A 23 24.77 -10.49 -11.47
C PRO A 23 25.04 -8.99 -11.55
N ASN A 24 24.45 -8.29 -12.53
CA ASN A 24 24.61 -6.85 -12.67
C ASN A 24 23.95 -6.09 -11.51
N LEU A 25 22.81 -6.56 -11.04
CA LEU A 25 22.07 -5.92 -9.95
C LEU A 25 22.73 -6.19 -8.59
N CYS A 26 23.40 -7.33 -8.42
CA CYS A 26 24.17 -7.66 -7.22
C CYS A 26 25.33 -6.68 -6.95
N GLN A 27 25.67 -5.81 -7.90
CA GLN A 27 26.69 -4.76 -7.71
C GLN A 27 26.12 -3.51 -7.02
N ALA A 28 24.80 -3.33 -7.00
CA ALA A 28 24.17 -2.17 -6.36
C ALA A 28 24.23 -2.32 -4.84
N ASN A 29 24.91 -1.39 -4.17
CA ASN A 29 25.07 -1.40 -2.72
C ASN A 29 23.79 -0.99 -1.98
N HIS A 30 23.81 -1.18 -0.66
CA HIS A 30 22.70 -0.85 0.21
C HIS A 30 22.70 0.61 0.66
N ASP A 31 21.53 1.25 0.59
CA ASP A 31 21.17 2.38 1.45
C ASP A 31 19.74 2.17 2.00
N CYS A 32 19.50 2.52 3.27
CA CYS A 32 18.15 2.49 3.86
C CYS A 32 17.21 3.52 3.20
N TRP A 33 17.77 4.57 2.60
CA TRP A 33 17.04 5.59 1.84
C TRP A 33 17.58 5.68 0.42
N PRO A 34 17.31 4.65 -0.41
CA PRO A 34 18.01 4.47 -1.68
C PRO A 34 17.55 5.48 -2.74
N ASN A 35 18.40 5.69 -3.75
CA ASN A 35 18.03 6.44 -4.95
C ASN A 35 17.45 5.55 -6.07
N CYS A 36 17.51 4.23 -5.93
CA CYS A 36 16.91 3.27 -6.85
C CYS A 36 16.00 2.25 -6.15
N THR A 37 15.07 1.69 -6.91
CA THR A 37 14.25 0.54 -6.53
C THR A 37 14.42 -0.58 -7.54
N VAL A 38 14.22 -1.80 -7.06
CA VAL A 38 14.25 -3.02 -7.87
C VAL A 38 12.82 -3.50 -8.08
N ILE A 39 12.45 -3.83 -9.31
CA ILE A 39 11.19 -4.49 -9.60
C ILE A 39 11.38 -5.67 -10.54
N PHE A 40 10.71 -6.78 -10.23
CA PHE A 40 10.64 -7.93 -11.12
C PHE A 40 9.39 -7.84 -11.98
N ASN A 41 9.57 -7.80 -13.30
CA ASN A 41 8.50 -7.81 -14.27
C ASN A 41 8.41 -9.21 -14.88
N ASN A 42 7.29 -9.91 -14.66
CA ASN A 42 7.07 -11.27 -15.16
C ASN A 42 6.94 -11.35 -16.69
N GLY A 43 6.85 -10.21 -17.39
CA GLY A 43 6.59 -10.15 -18.81
C GLY A 43 5.12 -10.47 -19.17
N ASN A 44 4.82 -10.45 -20.46
CA ASN A 44 3.54 -10.89 -21.00
C ASN A 44 3.79 -11.96 -22.07
N HIS A 45 3.41 -13.20 -21.79
CA HIS A 45 3.63 -14.35 -22.67
C HIS A 45 2.70 -14.38 -23.90
N GLU A 46 1.61 -13.60 -23.90
CA GLU A 46 0.64 -13.50 -25.01
C GLU A 46 1.03 -12.41 -26.02
N ALA A 47 1.88 -11.46 -25.63
CA ALA A 47 2.34 -10.40 -26.51
C ALA A 47 3.54 -10.85 -27.36
N VAL A 48 3.74 -10.21 -28.52
CA VAL A 48 4.84 -10.52 -29.45
C VAL A 48 6.17 -10.54 -28.68
N ARG A 49 6.84 -11.71 -28.66
CA ARG A 49 8.01 -12.01 -27.81
C ARG A 49 9.25 -11.11 -28.05
N SER A 50 9.23 -10.28 -29.10
CA SER A 50 10.32 -9.39 -29.48
C SER A 50 10.26 -8.00 -28.85
N MET A 51 9.17 -7.60 -28.19
CA MET A 51 9.09 -6.28 -27.56
C MET A 51 9.79 -6.29 -26.20
N PHE A 52 10.71 -5.34 -25.98
CA PHE A 52 11.45 -5.20 -24.71
C PHE A 52 10.53 -5.17 -23.47
N HIS A 53 9.36 -4.54 -23.60
CA HIS A 53 8.41 -4.40 -22.49
C HIS A 53 7.64 -5.68 -22.13
N THR A 54 7.66 -6.73 -22.98
CA THR A 54 6.90 -7.98 -22.80
C THR A 54 7.76 -9.12 -22.26
N GLN A 55 9.07 -8.93 -22.13
CA GLN A 55 10.00 -9.95 -21.62
C GLN A 55 10.05 -9.97 -20.09
N MET A 56 10.18 -11.18 -19.54
CA MET A 56 10.47 -11.38 -18.12
C MET A 56 11.86 -10.82 -17.79
N ARG A 57 11.94 -9.86 -16.86
CA ARG A 57 13.18 -9.18 -16.52
C ARG A 57 13.12 -8.55 -15.13
N ILE A 58 14.28 -8.26 -14.57
CA ILE A 58 14.41 -7.38 -13.42
C ILE A 58 14.78 -5.98 -13.90
N GLU A 59 14.25 -4.96 -13.26
CA GLU A 59 14.51 -3.57 -13.60
C GLU A 59 15.02 -2.82 -12.37
N LEU A 60 16.07 -2.03 -12.57
CA LEU A 60 16.55 -1.03 -11.62
C LEU A 60 16.01 0.32 -12.05
N ARG A 61 15.20 0.96 -11.21
CA ARG A 61 14.49 2.20 -11.53
C ARG A 61 14.87 3.30 -10.57
N ALA A 62 15.16 4.49 -11.08
CA ALA A 62 15.47 5.66 -10.27
C ALA A 62 14.22 6.15 -9.51
N LEU A 63 14.38 6.48 -8.23
CA LEU A 63 13.35 7.03 -7.35
C LEU A 63 13.35 8.57 -7.32
N SER A 64 14.46 9.17 -7.74
CA SER A 64 14.71 10.61 -7.78
C SER A 64 15.72 10.91 -8.90
N LYS A 65 16.07 12.19 -9.08
CA LYS A 65 17.15 12.57 -9.99
C LYS A 65 18.48 12.05 -9.46
N ILE A 66 19.29 11.49 -10.35
CA ILE A 66 20.62 10.94 -10.05
C ILE A 66 21.63 11.66 -10.95
N SER A 67 22.69 12.23 -10.38
CA SER A 67 23.71 12.97 -11.10
C SER A 67 24.83 12.05 -11.57
N PRO A 68 25.57 12.40 -12.64
CA PRO A 68 26.77 11.65 -13.03
C PRO A 68 27.77 11.59 -11.87
N GLY A 69 28.21 10.38 -11.53
CA GLY A 69 29.13 10.12 -10.41
C GLY A 69 28.45 9.71 -9.10
N ASP A 70 27.13 9.86 -8.99
CA ASP A 70 26.38 9.35 -7.83
C ASP A 70 26.36 7.81 -7.84
N GLU A 71 26.56 7.21 -6.67
CA GLU A 71 26.42 5.76 -6.50
C GLU A 71 24.95 5.34 -6.60
N LEU A 72 24.67 4.26 -7.33
CA LEU A 72 23.34 3.65 -7.38
C LEU A 72 23.15 2.70 -6.20
N THR A 73 22.16 2.97 -5.36
CA THR A 73 21.88 2.19 -4.16
C THR A 73 20.45 1.68 -4.13
N VAL A 74 20.22 0.55 -3.46
CA VAL A 74 18.90 -0.06 -3.24
C VAL A 74 18.73 -0.45 -1.77
N SER A 75 17.49 -0.64 -1.30
CA SER A 75 17.28 -1.15 0.07
C SER A 75 17.23 -2.67 0.08
N TYR A 76 18.04 -3.30 0.92
CA TYR A 76 18.05 -4.77 1.10
C TYR A 76 17.05 -5.23 2.18
N VAL A 77 16.62 -4.30 3.03
CA VAL A 77 15.69 -4.55 4.14
C VAL A 77 14.53 -3.57 4.05
N ASP A 78 13.43 -3.89 4.72
CA ASP A 78 12.32 -2.94 4.85
C ASP A 78 12.75 -1.72 5.71
N PHE A 79 12.40 -0.53 5.24
CA PHE A 79 12.65 0.72 5.94
C PHE A 79 11.79 0.86 7.20
N LEU A 80 10.65 0.17 7.31
CA LEU A 80 9.71 0.24 8.45
C LEU A 80 10.21 -0.50 9.72
N ASN A 81 11.41 -0.18 10.14
CA ASN A 81 12.10 -0.61 11.36
C ASN A 81 13.02 0.53 11.80
N VAL A 82 13.27 0.67 13.11
CA VAL A 82 14.26 1.64 13.61
C VAL A 82 15.68 1.32 13.15
N SER A 83 16.55 2.32 13.12
CA SER A 83 17.92 2.20 12.59
C SER A 83 18.73 1.05 13.21
N GLU A 84 18.60 0.82 14.52
CA GLU A 84 19.25 -0.27 15.24
C GLU A 84 18.83 -1.65 14.69
N GLU A 85 17.52 -1.85 14.50
CA GLU A 85 16.98 -3.12 14.01
C GLU A 85 17.33 -3.33 12.53
N ARG A 86 17.32 -2.28 11.71
CA ARG A 86 17.82 -2.35 10.32
C ARG A 86 19.29 -2.78 10.28
N ARG A 87 20.15 -2.17 11.11
CA ARG A 87 21.57 -2.55 11.22
C ARG A 87 21.76 -3.99 11.67
N LYS A 88 20.98 -4.44 12.65
CA LYS A 88 21.02 -5.83 13.13
C LYS A 88 20.68 -6.82 12.02
N GLN A 89 19.63 -6.54 11.23
CA GLN A 89 19.24 -7.37 10.09
C GLN A 89 20.34 -7.39 9.01
N LEU A 90 20.88 -6.22 8.66
CA LEU A 90 21.95 -6.10 7.67
C LEU A 90 23.23 -6.81 8.10
N LYS A 91 23.65 -6.64 9.36
CA LYS A 91 24.82 -7.31 9.91
C LYS A 91 24.65 -8.83 9.93
N LYS A 92 23.47 -9.32 10.29
CA LYS A 92 23.16 -10.76 10.33
C LYS A 92 23.14 -11.40 8.94
N GLN A 93 22.54 -10.74 7.96
CA GLN A 93 22.29 -11.31 6.62
C GLN A 93 23.42 -11.01 5.61
N TYR A 94 24.00 -9.82 5.69
CA TYR A 94 24.94 -9.27 4.70
C TYR A 94 26.30 -8.91 5.30
N TYR A 95 26.51 -9.13 6.60
CA TYR A 95 27.81 -9.06 7.27
C TYR A 95 28.49 -7.68 7.23
N PHE A 96 27.71 -6.59 7.16
CA PHE A 96 28.23 -5.22 7.23
C PHE A 96 27.43 -4.33 8.19
N ASP A 97 28.07 -3.25 8.65
CA ASP A 97 27.44 -2.23 9.48
C ASP A 97 27.00 -1.04 8.60
N CYS A 98 25.69 -0.77 8.52
CA CYS A 98 25.18 0.30 7.67
C CYS A 98 25.53 1.70 8.20
N THR A 99 26.15 2.50 7.33
CA THR A 99 26.65 3.86 7.61
C THR A 99 25.93 4.95 6.83
N CYS A 100 24.77 4.66 6.22
CA CYS A 100 23.99 5.68 5.53
C CYS A 100 23.52 6.78 6.50
N GLU A 101 23.10 7.91 5.94
CA GLU A 101 22.67 9.07 6.73
C GLU A 101 21.53 8.72 7.69
N HIS A 102 20.56 7.93 7.24
CA HIS A 102 19.39 7.55 8.04
C HIS A 102 19.76 6.67 9.24
N CYS A 103 20.77 5.82 9.10
CA CYS A 103 21.27 5.00 10.21
C CYS A 103 22.22 5.79 11.12
N LYS A 104 23.06 6.69 10.58
CA LYS A 104 23.98 7.52 11.38
C LYS A 104 23.24 8.53 12.25
N LYS A 105 22.24 9.21 11.68
CA LYS A 105 21.48 10.28 12.35
C LYS A 105 20.16 9.79 12.96
N GLN A 106 19.86 8.49 12.87
CA GLN A 106 18.61 7.90 13.38
C GLN A 106 17.35 8.59 12.83
N ILE A 107 17.41 8.99 11.55
CA ILE A 107 16.31 9.73 10.89
C ILE A 107 15.07 8.84 10.85
N LYS A 108 13.93 9.41 11.30
CA LYS A 108 12.61 8.78 11.45
C LYS A 108 12.44 7.84 12.64
N ASP A 109 13.48 7.54 13.42
CA ASP A 109 13.34 6.63 14.58
C ASP A 109 12.38 7.21 15.64
N ASP A 110 12.39 8.54 15.80
CA ASP A 110 11.48 9.31 16.65
C ASP A 110 10.01 9.17 16.20
N LEU A 111 9.75 9.26 14.89
CA LEU A 111 8.41 9.04 14.33
C LEU A 111 8.00 7.58 14.48
N MET A 112 8.90 6.64 14.21
CA MET A 112 8.65 5.20 14.29
C MET A 112 8.39 4.71 15.73
N LEU A 113 8.88 5.43 16.73
CA LEU A 113 8.65 5.16 18.16
C LEU A 113 7.75 6.23 18.80
N ALA A 114 6.99 6.98 18.00
CA ALA A 114 6.15 8.04 18.50
C ALA A 114 5.21 7.56 19.63
N VAL A 115 5.04 8.42 20.62
CA VAL A 115 4.15 8.24 21.77
C VAL A 115 3.01 9.25 21.62
N LYS A 116 1.82 8.93 22.15
CA LYS A 116 0.67 9.84 22.07
C LYS A 116 0.99 11.17 22.75
N GLU A 117 0.73 12.26 22.05
CA GLU A 117 0.81 13.62 22.58
C GLU A 117 -0.54 14.00 23.20
N GLY A 118 -0.53 14.61 24.39
CA GLY A 118 -1.73 14.97 25.13
C GLY A 118 -1.40 15.59 26.50
N GLU A 119 -2.43 15.96 27.27
CA GLU A 119 -2.29 16.60 28.59
C GLU A 119 -1.49 15.74 29.59
N SER A 120 -1.63 14.41 29.50
CA SER A 120 -0.84 13.45 30.28
C SER A 120 0.01 12.57 29.36
N LYS A 121 1.30 12.90 29.24
CA LYS A 121 2.24 12.08 28.47
C LYS A 121 2.37 10.69 29.10
N PRO A 122 2.22 9.60 28.32
CA PRO A 122 2.43 8.26 28.83
C PRO A 122 3.82 8.08 29.45
N SER A 123 3.89 7.40 30.60
CA SER A 123 5.16 7.13 31.27
C SER A 123 6.05 6.21 30.41
N ALA A 124 7.37 6.29 30.59
CA ALA A 124 8.31 5.43 29.88
C ALA A 124 8.09 3.93 30.19
N GLU A 125 7.62 3.60 31.39
CA GLU A 125 7.26 2.23 31.78
C GLU A 125 6.03 1.76 31.03
N THR A 126 4.97 2.57 30.98
CA THR A 126 3.75 2.27 30.22
C THR A 126 4.04 2.08 28.73
N VAL A 127 4.90 2.92 28.14
CA VAL A 127 5.32 2.77 26.74
C VAL A 127 6.06 1.45 26.52
N LYS A 128 6.97 1.06 27.42
CA LYS A 128 7.67 -0.22 27.34
C LYS A 128 6.73 -1.42 27.46
N GLU A 129 5.79 -1.38 28.40
CA GLU A 129 4.79 -2.43 28.60
C GLU A 129 3.90 -2.61 27.37
N VAL A 130 3.35 -1.51 26.83
CA VAL A 130 2.50 -1.57 25.62
C VAL A 130 3.30 -2.02 24.41
N THR A 131 4.56 -1.59 24.29
CA THR A 131 5.45 -2.05 23.20
C THR A 131 5.71 -3.55 23.31
N GLN A 132 5.99 -4.07 24.50
CA GLN A 132 6.20 -5.50 24.70
C GLN A 132 4.93 -6.30 24.43
N PHE A 133 3.78 -5.85 24.95
CA PHE A 133 2.48 -6.45 24.67
C PHE A 133 2.17 -6.50 23.16
N SER A 134 2.56 -5.45 22.42
CA SER A 134 2.40 -5.39 20.97
C SER A 134 3.23 -6.45 20.25
N LYS A 135 4.49 -6.67 20.68
CA LYS A 135 5.36 -7.72 20.13
C LYS A 135 4.78 -9.11 20.38
N ASP A 136 4.40 -9.39 21.62
CA ASP A 136 3.83 -10.69 22.00
C ASP A 136 2.52 -10.96 21.24
N THR A 137 1.71 -9.93 21.00
CA THR A 137 0.47 -10.04 20.23
C THR A 137 0.73 -10.27 18.75
N LEU A 138 1.76 -9.65 18.16
CA LEU A 138 2.16 -9.93 16.77
C LEU A 138 2.57 -11.38 16.57
N GLU A 139 3.26 -12.01 17.52
CA GLU A 139 3.60 -13.44 17.46
C GLU A 139 2.34 -14.32 17.46
N LYS A 140 1.37 -14.03 18.33
CA LYS A 140 0.07 -14.73 18.37
C LYS A 140 -0.72 -14.55 17.08
N ILE A 141 -0.76 -13.33 16.55
CA ILE A 141 -1.40 -13.00 15.27
C ILE A 141 -0.79 -13.83 14.14
N ASN A 142 0.54 -13.89 14.06
CA ASN A 142 1.22 -14.68 13.02
C ASN A 142 0.86 -16.17 13.10
N LYS A 143 0.81 -16.74 14.32
CA LYS A 143 0.38 -18.13 14.51
C LYS A 143 -1.07 -18.36 14.06
N ALA A 144 -2.01 -17.53 14.54
CA ALA A 144 -3.42 -17.63 14.16
C ALA A 144 -3.64 -17.46 12.65
N ARG A 145 -2.88 -16.56 11.99
CA ARG A 145 -2.94 -16.34 10.55
C ARG A 145 -2.47 -17.56 9.76
N MET A 146 -1.39 -18.23 10.20
CA MET A 146 -0.91 -19.48 9.57
C MET A 146 -1.92 -20.62 9.71
N GLU A 147 -2.68 -20.65 10.79
CA GLU A 147 -3.74 -21.64 11.05
C GLU A 147 -5.08 -21.27 10.37
N GLY A 148 -5.15 -20.14 9.66
CA GLY A 148 -6.38 -19.68 8.98
C GLY A 148 -7.46 -19.16 9.94
N LEU A 149 -7.12 -18.86 11.19
CA LEU A 149 -8.05 -18.41 12.23
C LEU A 149 -8.30 -16.89 12.12
N TYR A 150 -8.88 -16.45 11.00
CA TYR A 150 -9.00 -15.03 10.65
C TYR A 150 -9.82 -14.20 11.65
N HIS A 151 -10.89 -14.75 12.23
CA HIS A 151 -11.66 -14.05 13.27
C HIS A 151 -10.86 -13.85 14.56
N GLU A 152 -10.00 -14.81 14.93
CA GLU A 152 -9.10 -14.66 16.09
C GLU A 152 -8.03 -13.61 15.81
N VAL A 153 -7.49 -13.56 14.57
CA VAL A 153 -6.56 -12.49 14.16
C VAL A 153 -7.20 -11.11 14.33
N VAL A 154 -8.44 -10.92 13.86
CA VAL A 154 -9.17 -9.65 14.02
C VAL A 154 -9.37 -9.31 15.50
N LYS A 155 -9.77 -10.28 16.32
CA LYS A 155 -9.94 -10.09 17.77
C LYS A 155 -8.64 -9.62 18.43
N LEU A 156 -7.53 -10.31 18.17
CA LEU A 156 -6.21 -9.93 18.69
C LEU A 156 -5.79 -8.53 18.25
N CYS A 157 -6.04 -8.17 16.98
CA CYS A 157 -5.76 -6.83 16.48
C CYS A 157 -6.55 -5.76 17.23
N ARG A 158 -7.87 -5.92 17.36
CA ARG A 158 -8.74 -4.96 18.06
C ARG A 158 -8.34 -4.78 19.53
N GLU A 159 -8.07 -5.87 20.23
CA GLU A 159 -7.60 -5.84 21.63
C GLU A 159 -6.26 -5.12 21.76
N CYS A 160 -5.36 -5.33 20.80
CA CYS A 160 -4.06 -4.64 20.76
C CYS A 160 -4.19 -3.15 20.47
N LEU A 161 -4.95 -2.77 19.44
CA LEU A 161 -5.21 -1.37 19.09
C LEU A 161 -5.80 -0.61 20.28
N LYS A 162 -6.78 -1.20 20.98
CA LYS A 162 -7.38 -0.60 22.18
C LYS A 162 -6.36 -0.29 23.29
N LYS A 163 -5.31 -1.10 23.44
CA LYS A 163 -4.21 -0.85 24.39
C LYS A 163 -3.17 0.13 23.85
N GLN A 164 -2.96 0.15 22.53
CA GLN A 164 -1.98 1.00 21.88
C GLN A 164 -2.45 2.46 21.76
N GLU A 165 -3.71 2.70 21.41
CA GLU A 165 -4.25 4.04 21.08
C GLU A 165 -4.05 5.13 22.14
N PRO A 166 -4.16 4.84 23.45
CA PRO A 166 -3.89 5.85 24.48
C PRO A 166 -2.38 6.16 24.67
N VAL A 167 -1.49 5.31 24.14
CA VAL A 167 -0.06 5.32 24.48
C VAL A 167 0.84 5.62 23.28
N LEU A 168 0.56 5.05 22.12
CA LEU A 168 1.40 5.14 20.93
C LEU A 168 0.90 6.25 19.99
N GLY A 169 1.83 6.95 19.34
CA GLY A 169 1.51 7.93 18.31
C GLY A 169 1.14 7.25 16.98
N ASP A 170 0.49 7.98 16.08
CA ASP A 170 -0.04 7.42 14.83
C ASP A 170 1.04 6.93 13.85
N THR A 171 2.29 7.35 14.02
CA THR A 171 3.44 6.88 13.24
C THR A 171 4.21 5.72 13.91
N ASN A 172 3.77 5.27 15.08
CA ASN A 172 4.44 4.19 15.77
C ASN A 172 4.37 2.89 14.96
N ILE A 173 5.51 2.25 14.71
CA ILE A 173 5.60 1.08 13.84
C ILE A 173 4.80 -0.12 14.37
N TYR A 174 4.62 -0.26 15.68
CA TYR A 174 3.83 -1.36 16.25
C TYR A 174 2.33 -1.14 16.05
N LEU A 175 1.87 0.11 16.15
CA LEU A 175 0.48 0.48 15.82
C LEU A 175 0.21 0.25 14.33
N LEU A 176 1.10 0.75 13.47
CA LEU A 176 0.96 0.62 12.01
C LEU A 176 0.95 -0.84 11.53
N ARG A 177 1.75 -1.72 12.14
CA ARG A 177 1.73 -3.15 11.84
C ARG A 177 0.39 -3.79 12.18
N ILE A 178 -0.19 -3.47 13.33
CA ILE A 178 -1.50 -4.01 13.71
C ILE A 178 -2.60 -3.47 12.79
N LEU A 179 -2.59 -2.17 12.47
CA LEU A 179 -3.53 -1.56 11.52
C LEU A 179 -3.46 -2.23 10.13
N SER A 180 -2.24 -2.48 9.64
CA SER A 180 -2.02 -3.15 8.35
C SER A 180 -2.64 -4.56 8.35
N ILE A 181 -2.36 -5.36 9.38
CA ILE A 181 -2.87 -6.73 9.46
C ILE A 181 -4.39 -6.73 9.62
N ALA A 182 -4.93 -5.87 10.50
CA ALA A 182 -6.37 -5.77 10.72
C ALA A 182 -7.10 -5.41 9.42
N SER A 183 -6.61 -4.40 8.70
CA SER A 183 -7.17 -3.99 7.41
C SER A 183 -7.16 -5.12 6.37
N GLU A 184 -6.03 -5.82 6.21
CA GLU A 184 -5.91 -6.94 5.27
C GLU A 184 -6.91 -8.07 5.56
N VAL A 185 -7.02 -8.47 6.83
CA VAL A 185 -7.88 -9.58 7.23
C VAL A 185 -9.35 -9.19 7.20
N LEU A 186 -9.71 -7.97 7.61
CA LEU A 186 -11.09 -7.48 7.50
C LEU A 186 -11.53 -7.34 6.05
N SER A 187 -10.67 -6.86 5.15
CA SER A 187 -10.95 -6.85 3.71
C SER A 187 -11.17 -8.26 3.15
N TYR A 188 -10.38 -9.25 3.60
CA TYR A 188 -10.59 -10.65 3.24
C TYR A 188 -11.95 -11.19 3.72
N LEU A 189 -12.36 -10.80 4.93
CA LEU A 189 -13.67 -11.13 5.51
C LEU A 189 -14.82 -10.25 4.98
N GLN A 190 -14.56 -9.39 3.97
CA GLN A 190 -15.53 -8.46 3.38
C GLN A 190 -16.13 -7.43 4.36
N MET A 191 -15.45 -7.17 5.48
CA MET A 191 -15.82 -6.15 6.46
C MET A 191 -15.19 -4.79 6.07
N PHE A 192 -15.56 -4.27 4.90
CA PHE A 192 -14.84 -3.19 4.24
C PHE A 192 -14.90 -1.84 4.98
N GLU A 193 -15.99 -1.53 5.69
CA GLU A 193 -16.14 -0.26 6.40
C GLU A 193 -15.06 -0.10 7.49
N GLU A 194 -14.92 -1.10 8.37
CA GLU A 194 -13.87 -1.10 9.39
C GLU A 194 -12.47 -1.26 8.78
N ALA A 195 -12.33 -2.08 7.74
CA ALA A 195 -11.07 -2.25 7.04
C ALA A 195 -10.55 -0.94 6.44
N ALA A 196 -11.45 -0.08 5.94
CA ALA A 196 -11.13 1.22 5.37
C ALA A 196 -10.64 2.21 6.43
N ASP A 197 -11.23 2.23 7.63
CA ASP A 197 -10.74 3.07 8.73
C ASP A 197 -9.29 2.73 9.10
N TYR A 198 -9.01 1.46 9.33
CA TYR A 198 -7.64 1.02 9.64
C TYR A 198 -6.67 1.25 8.47
N ALA A 199 -7.12 1.03 7.22
CA ALA A 199 -6.32 1.30 6.03
C ALA A 199 -5.93 2.78 5.94
N LYS A 200 -6.86 3.69 6.21
CA LYS A 200 -6.63 5.14 6.18
C LYS A 200 -5.57 5.53 7.21
N ARG A 201 -5.76 5.14 8.46
CA ARG A 201 -4.83 5.41 9.57
C ARG A 201 -3.43 4.87 9.27
N MET A 202 -3.35 3.64 8.73
CA MET A 202 -2.08 3.05 8.30
C MET A 202 -1.40 3.89 7.22
N VAL A 203 -2.12 4.27 6.16
CA VAL A 203 -1.58 5.08 5.05
C VAL A 203 -1.09 6.43 5.55
N ASP A 204 -1.84 7.10 6.42
CA ASP A 204 -1.45 8.40 6.98
C ASP A 204 -0.12 8.34 7.74
N GLY A 205 0.12 7.26 8.49
CA GLY A 205 1.42 7.01 9.12
C GLY A 205 2.52 6.66 8.12
N TYR A 206 2.24 5.78 7.15
CA TYR A 206 3.20 5.39 6.11
C TYR A 206 3.68 6.58 5.28
N LEU A 207 2.80 7.53 4.96
CA LEU A 207 3.14 8.75 4.22
C LEU A 207 4.13 9.66 4.97
N LYS A 208 4.21 9.57 6.30
CA LYS A 208 5.17 10.34 7.12
C LYS A 208 6.52 9.64 7.25
N ILE A 209 6.56 8.32 7.00
CA ILE A 209 7.75 7.48 7.25
C ILE A 209 8.49 7.16 5.95
N TYR A 210 7.80 6.61 4.96
CA TYR A 210 8.42 6.11 3.74
C TYR A 210 8.90 7.23 2.81
N HIS A 211 9.85 6.87 1.94
CA HIS A 211 10.15 7.68 0.76
C HIS A 211 8.88 7.83 -0.08
N PRO A 212 8.55 9.02 -0.62
CA PRO A 212 7.32 9.25 -1.37
C PRO A 212 7.13 8.31 -2.58
N ASN A 213 8.23 7.89 -3.20
CA ASN A 213 8.24 6.93 -4.31
C ASN A 213 8.63 5.50 -3.87
N ASN A 214 8.41 5.12 -2.61
CA ASN A 214 8.71 3.76 -2.17
C ASN A 214 7.68 2.75 -2.73
N ALA A 215 8.13 1.61 -3.25
CA ALA A 215 7.25 0.61 -3.83
C ALA A 215 6.25 0.01 -2.83
N GLN A 216 6.68 -0.23 -1.58
CA GLN A 216 5.80 -0.75 -0.52
C GLN A 216 4.73 0.27 -0.12
N LEU A 217 5.08 1.56 -0.08
CA LEU A 217 4.10 2.64 0.10
C LEU A 217 3.08 2.62 -1.04
N GLY A 218 3.52 2.56 -2.30
CA GLY A 218 2.62 2.48 -3.46
C GLY A 218 1.64 1.31 -3.37
N MET A 219 2.14 0.11 -3.05
CA MET A 219 1.32 -1.09 -2.90
C MET A 219 0.35 -1.00 -1.72
N ALA A 220 0.76 -0.42 -0.59
CA ALA A 220 -0.10 -0.22 0.57
C ALA A 220 -1.23 0.80 0.28
N VAL A 221 -0.90 1.91 -0.39
CA VAL A 221 -1.87 2.93 -0.83
C VAL A 221 -2.85 2.34 -1.84
N MET A 222 -2.38 1.48 -2.76
CA MET A 222 -3.25 0.76 -3.70
C MET A 222 -4.28 -0.10 -2.96
N ARG A 223 -3.84 -0.95 -2.03
CA ARG A 223 -4.74 -1.82 -1.24
C ARG A 223 -5.72 -1.02 -0.39
N ALA A 224 -5.27 0.08 0.21
CA ALA A 224 -6.12 0.99 0.95
C ALA A 224 -7.20 1.62 0.04
N GLY A 225 -6.83 2.09 -1.16
CA GLY A 225 -7.76 2.67 -2.12
C GLY A 225 -8.83 1.67 -2.58
N VAL A 226 -8.45 0.43 -2.88
CA VAL A 226 -9.38 -0.65 -3.21
C VAL A 226 -10.31 -0.96 -2.04
N THR A 227 -9.79 -0.99 -0.81
CA THR A 227 -10.60 -1.22 0.40
C THR A 227 -11.64 -0.11 0.60
N HIS A 228 -11.26 1.15 0.46
CA HIS A 228 -12.18 2.29 0.54
C HIS A 228 -13.23 2.26 -0.57
N TRP A 229 -12.81 1.91 -1.79
CA TRP A 229 -13.72 1.77 -2.91
C TRP A 229 -14.76 0.68 -2.65
N HIS A 230 -14.36 -0.49 -2.12
CA HIS A 230 -15.31 -1.54 -1.72
C HIS A 230 -16.21 -1.14 -0.54
N ALA A 231 -15.72 -0.30 0.37
CA ALA A 231 -16.51 0.28 1.46
C ALA A 231 -17.56 1.32 1.00
N GLY A 232 -17.54 1.75 -0.27
CA GLY A 232 -18.44 2.78 -0.78
C GLY A 232 -17.93 4.20 -0.60
N LEU A 233 -16.71 4.35 -0.10
CA LEU A 233 -16.05 5.64 0.09
C LEU A 233 -15.36 6.05 -1.22
N ILE A 234 -16.15 6.31 -2.27
CA ILE A 234 -15.64 6.43 -3.65
C ILE A 234 -14.63 7.59 -3.82
N GLU A 235 -14.86 8.73 -3.18
CA GLU A 235 -13.95 9.88 -3.26
C GLU A 235 -12.58 9.54 -2.67
N ALA A 236 -12.56 8.97 -1.45
CA ALA A 236 -11.34 8.54 -0.79
C ALA A 236 -10.64 7.40 -1.55
N GLY A 237 -11.42 6.42 -2.01
CA GLY A 237 -10.92 5.28 -2.78
C GLY A 237 -10.24 5.71 -4.08
N HIS A 238 -10.89 6.56 -4.87
CA HIS A 238 -10.32 7.10 -6.11
C HIS A 238 -9.06 7.93 -5.86
N GLY A 239 -9.07 8.80 -4.84
CA GLY A 239 -7.91 9.61 -4.47
C GLY A 239 -6.68 8.76 -4.12
N LEU A 240 -6.88 7.69 -3.32
CA LEU A 240 -5.82 6.75 -2.99
C LEU A 240 -5.34 5.94 -4.21
N ILE A 241 -6.25 5.47 -5.06
CA ILE A 241 -5.91 4.75 -6.30
C ILE A 241 -5.06 5.63 -7.23
N CYS A 242 -5.42 6.90 -7.42
CA CYS A 242 -4.63 7.85 -8.20
C CYS A 242 -3.23 8.09 -7.60
N LYS A 243 -3.14 8.23 -6.27
CA LYS A 243 -1.85 8.37 -5.58
C LYS A 243 -0.97 7.14 -5.73
N ALA A 244 -1.55 5.95 -5.59
CA ALA A 244 -0.85 4.70 -5.83
C ALA A 244 -0.36 4.62 -7.28
N TYR A 245 -1.21 4.95 -8.26
CA TYR A 245 -0.85 4.92 -9.67
C TYR A 245 0.37 5.79 -9.96
N ALA A 246 0.43 7.00 -9.41
CA ALA A 246 1.58 7.89 -9.55
C ALA A 246 2.89 7.27 -9.00
N ILE A 247 2.84 6.62 -7.83
CA ILE A 247 4.00 5.95 -7.22
C ILE A 247 4.41 4.73 -8.06
N LEU A 248 3.46 3.88 -8.43
CA LEU A 248 3.74 2.65 -9.18
C LEU A 248 4.21 2.93 -10.61
N LEU A 249 3.84 4.06 -11.20
CA LEU A 249 4.37 4.48 -12.50
C LEU A 249 5.89 4.72 -12.44
N ILE A 250 6.41 5.16 -11.28
CA ILE A 250 7.85 5.32 -11.04
C ILE A 250 8.48 3.97 -10.72
N THR A 251 7.92 3.23 -9.76
CA THR A 251 8.60 2.04 -9.20
C THR A 251 8.43 0.77 -10.02
N HIS A 252 7.31 0.62 -10.73
CA HIS A 252 6.99 -0.54 -11.56
C HIS A 252 7.01 -0.20 -13.05
N GLY A 253 6.56 1.01 -13.41
CA GLY A 253 6.46 1.47 -14.80
C GLY A 253 5.17 1.07 -15.49
N PRO A 254 4.82 1.74 -16.61
CA PRO A 254 3.53 1.59 -17.28
C PRO A 254 3.30 0.20 -17.88
N SER A 255 4.37 -0.54 -18.18
CA SER A 255 4.27 -1.89 -18.75
C SER A 255 4.06 -2.99 -17.72
N HIS A 256 4.22 -2.70 -16.43
CA HIS A 256 4.14 -3.71 -15.38
C HIS A 256 2.69 -4.19 -15.18
N PRO A 257 2.42 -5.49 -15.01
CA PRO A 257 1.06 -6.02 -14.81
C PRO A 257 0.27 -5.27 -13.72
N ILE A 258 0.85 -5.13 -12.53
CA ILE A 258 0.23 -4.40 -11.41
C ILE A 258 -0.16 -2.96 -11.79
N THR A 259 0.69 -2.24 -12.55
CA THR A 259 0.41 -0.86 -12.95
C THR A 259 -0.72 -0.79 -13.98
N LYS A 260 -0.83 -1.77 -14.88
CA LYS A 260 -1.94 -1.87 -15.83
C LYS A 260 -3.26 -2.18 -15.12
N ASP A 261 -3.26 -3.15 -14.20
CA ASP A 261 -4.45 -3.48 -13.41
C ASP A 261 -4.92 -2.25 -12.61
N LEU A 262 -3.96 -1.51 -12.04
CA LEU A 262 -4.25 -0.28 -11.32
C LEU A 262 -4.80 0.83 -12.23
N GLU A 263 -4.35 0.93 -13.48
CA GLU A 263 -4.90 1.86 -14.45
C GLU A 263 -6.37 1.55 -14.76
N VAL A 264 -6.71 0.27 -14.94
CA VAL A 264 -8.10 -0.16 -15.13
C VAL A 264 -8.97 0.22 -13.93
N MET A 265 -8.49 -0.06 -12.71
CA MET A 265 -9.18 0.35 -11.47
C MET A 265 -9.33 1.87 -11.35
N ARG A 266 -8.32 2.64 -11.78
CA ARG A 266 -8.37 4.10 -11.79
C ARG A 266 -9.45 4.63 -12.73
N VAL A 267 -9.55 4.09 -13.94
CA VAL A 267 -10.59 4.47 -14.92
C VAL A 267 -11.98 4.11 -14.40
N GLN A 268 -12.14 2.92 -13.81
CA GLN A 268 -13.43 2.49 -13.26
C GLN A 268 -13.89 3.39 -12.11
N THR A 269 -13.00 3.67 -11.15
CA THR A 269 -13.32 4.56 -10.03
C THR A 269 -13.54 6.01 -10.45
N GLU A 270 -12.89 6.46 -11.54
CA GLU A 270 -13.15 7.77 -12.13
C GLU A 270 -14.58 7.87 -12.69
N MET A 271 -15.03 6.86 -13.43
CA MET A 271 -16.41 6.81 -13.94
C MET A 271 -17.42 6.78 -12.80
N GLU A 272 -17.16 5.96 -11.78
CA GLU A 272 -18.03 5.82 -10.62
C GLU A 272 -18.10 7.11 -9.79
N LEU A 273 -16.97 7.80 -9.60
CA LEU A 273 -16.92 9.10 -8.94
C LEU A 273 -17.73 10.16 -9.70
N ARG A 274 -17.64 10.18 -11.04
CA ARG A 274 -18.47 11.09 -11.86
C ARG A 274 -19.96 10.81 -11.67
N MET A 275 -20.38 9.55 -11.63
CA MET A 275 -21.78 9.18 -11.36
C MET A 275 -22.22 9.65 -9.97
N PHE A 276 -21.39 9.42 -8.94
CA PHE A 276 -21.63 9.90 -7.58
C PHE A 276 -21.82 11.42 -7.52
N GLN A 277 -20.95 12.17 -8.19
CA GLN A 277 -21.01 13.64 -8.23
C GLN A 277 -22.22 14.18 -9.02
N GLN A 278 -22.70 13.45 -10.03
CA GLN A 278 -23.87 13.85 -10.81
C GLN A 278 -25.19 13.57 -10.07
N ASN A 279 -25.31 12.40 -9.44
CA ASN A 279 -26.51 12.00 -8.73
C ASN A 279 -26.20 10.95 -7.65
N GLU A 280 -25.88 11.45 -6.46
CA GLU A 280 -25.54 10.64 -5.28
C GLU A 280 -26.62 9.61 -4.93
N PHE A 281 -27.89 10.00 -5.00
CA PHE A 281 -29.01 9.10 -4.69
C PHE A 281 -29.09 7.91 -5.65
N MET A 282 -28.96 8.17 -6.96
CA MET A 282 -28.95 7.12 -7.97
C MET A 282 -27.72 6.23 -7.85
N TYR A 283 -26.56 6.80 -7.53
CA TYR A 283 -25.34 6.04 -7.27
C TYR A 283 -25.52 4.99 -6.17
N TYR A 284 -26.02 5.39 -4.99
CA TYR A 284 -26.23 4.43 -3.90
C TYR A 284 -27.26 3.36 -4.26
N LYS A 285 -28.35 3.72 -4.94
CA LYS A 285 -29.31 2.72 -5.45
C LYS A 285 -28.67 1.74 -6.43
N MET A 286 -27.83 2.23 -7.33
CA MET A 286 -27.15 1.38 -8.31
C MET A 286 -26.16 0.43 -7.65
N ARG A 287 -25.37 0.95 -6.70
CA ARG A 287 -24.40 0.19 -5.93
C ARG A 287 -25.08 -0.89 -5.09
N GLU A 288 -26.16 -0.56 -4.40
CA GLU A 288 -26.90 -1.52 -3.57
C GLU A 288 -27.50 -2.66 -4.41
N ALA A 289 -28.07 -2.33 -5.57
CA ALA A 289 -28.60 -3.33 -6.48
C ALA A 289 -27.49 -4.21 -7.10
N ALA A 290 -26.33 -3.63 -7.44
CA ALA A 290 -25.16 -4.39 -7.91
C ALA A 290 -24.66 -5.37 -6.83
N LEU A 291 -24.57 -4.94 -5.57
CA LEU A 291 -24.19 -5.80 -4.44
C LEU A 291 -25.20 -6.93 -4.18
N LYS A 292 -26.49 -6.70 -4.48
CA LYS A 292 -27.58 -7.68 -4.32
C LYS A 292 -27.85 -8.52 -5.57
N ASN A 293 -27.05 -8.37 -6.64
CA ASN A 293 -27.31 -8.98 -7.96
C ASN A 293 -28.72 -8.70 -8.53
N GLN A 294 -29.28 -7.52 -8.24
CA GLN A 294 -30.60 -7.10 -8.71
C GLN A 294 -30.48 -6.27 -10.00
N LYS A 295 -31.36 -6.54 -10.98
CA LYS A 295 -31.46 -5.70 -12.19
C LYS A 295 -32.12 -4.37 -11.85
N ILE A 296 -31.43 -3.28 -12.15
CA ILE A 296 -31.96 -1.92 -12.03
C ILE A 296 -32.61 -1.56 -13.37
N GLN A 297 -33.87 -1.11 -13.33
CA GLN A 297 -34.42 -0.35 -14.45
C GLN A 297 -33.83 1.05 -14.41
N VAL A 298 -32.74 1.26 -15.14
CA VAL A 298 -32.17 2.60 -15.34
C VAL A 298 -33.11 3.32 -16.31
N MET A 299 -33.77 4.39 -15.85
CA MET A 299 -34.45 5.31 -16.78
C MET A 299 -33.40 5.94 -17.70
N PRO A 300 -33.69 6.15 -19.00
CA PRO A 300 -32.72 6.67 -19.95
C PRO A 300 -32.15 8.02 -19.49
N GLU A 301 -30.90 8.29 -19.87
CA GLU A 301 -30.21 9.55 -19.60
C GLU A 301 -31.11 10.76 -19.95
N PRO A 302 -31.08 11.85 -19.17
CA PRO A 302 -31.71 13.09 -19.60
C PRO A 302 -31.00 13.56 -20.87
N SER A 303 -31.67 13.42 -22.02
CA SER A 303 -31.21 14.00 -23.27
C SER A 303 -31.16 15.52 -23.12
N ASN A 304 -29.99 16.13 -23.28
CA ASN A 304 -29.83 17.59 -23.39
C ASN A 304 -30.37 18.16 -24.72
N GLU A 305 -31.28 17.45 -25.39
CA GLU A 305 -32.01 17.99 -26.53
C GLU A 305 -33.19 18.81 -26.01
N THR A 306 -33.04 20.13 -26.07
CA THR A 306 -34.19 21.04 -26.07
C THR A 306 -35.16 20.60 -27.16
N SER A 307 -36.29 20.04 -26.75
CA SER A 307 -37.38 19.65 -27.63
C SER A 307 -37.88 20.91 -28.34
N PRO A 308 -38.00 20.93 -29.68
CA PRO A 308 -38.57 22.09 -30.36
C PRO A 308 -40.05 22.19 -29.97
N SER A 309 -40.42 23.34 -29.43
CA SER A 309 -41.77 23.65 -28.96
C SER A 309 -42.80 23.42 -30.08
N LEU A 310 -43.62 22.39 -29.91
CA LEU A 310 -44.89 22.22 -30.62
C LEU A 310 -45.91 23.23 -30.09
N PHE A 311 -45.90 24.44 -30.65
CA PHE A 311 -47.08 25.31 -30.63
C PHE A 311 -47.18 26.08 -31.94
N HIS A 312 -48.10 25.63 -32.79
CA HIS A 312 -48.67 26.46 -33.85
C HIS A 312 -49.59 27.51 -33.23
N LYS A 313 -49.41 28.78 -33.62
CA LYS A 313 -50.52 29.74 -33.75
C LYS A 313 -50.35 30.57 -35.02
N LYS A 314 -51.49 30.70 -35.70
CA LYS A 314 -51.81 31.38 -36.97
C LYS A 314 -51.34 32.84 -36.99
N GLU A 315 -50.84 33.30 -38.13
CA GLU A 315 -51.57 34.10 -39.13
C GLU A 315 -51.02 33.79 -40.54
#